data_AF-A0A923A4B1-F1
#
_entry.id   AF-A0A923A4B1-F1
#
_cell.length_a   1.000
_cell.length_b   1.000
_cell.length_c   1.000
_cell.angle_alpha   90.00
_cell.angle_beta   90.00
_cell.angle_gamma   90.00
#
_symmetry.space_group_name_H-M   'P 1'
#
loop_
_entity.id
_entity.type
_entity.pdbx_description
1 polymer ?
#
loop_
_entity_poly.entity_id
_entity_poly.type
_entity_poly.pdbx_seq_one_letter_code
_entity_poly.pdbx_strand_id
1 'polypeptide(L)'
;MGSEAREYRVLFPKGYIPVILVSIFQAGETLRKKTLNEIENRLTRRLCIKMNQLPIFRDGPLSLHPQQELLSSDPDEDMPEGYIDILVSCGNGGSEVYFAIEAKRLRVRSTKGKMDAGNDDYVNKGMMRFVTGQYAPFMMTGAMLGYVYDGDIKNACSGISGYVDSKKRELKIMPPEKLIKSSMSRDNDIYETRHDLQNRVFTLYHIFLGV
;
A
#
# COMPACT_ATOMS: atom_id res chain seq x y z
N MET A 1 -12.07 -36.45 -21.64
CA MET A 1 -11.31 -35.28 -22.10
C MET A 1 -12.20 -34.06 -21.92
N GLY A 2 -12.11 -33.39 -20.77
CA GLY A 2 -12.74 -32.09 -20.55
C GLY A 2 -11.61 -31.09 -20.37
N SER A 3 -11.36 -30.27 -21.38
CA SER A 3 -10.44 -29.15 -21.24
C SER A 3 -11.04 -28.17 -20.25
N GLU A 4 -10.48 -28.08 -19.05
CA GLU A 4 -10.69 -26.92 -18.19
C GLU A 4 -10.35 -25.68 -19.00
N ALA A 5 -11.37 -24.90 -19.34
CA ALA A 5 -11.17 -23.55 -19.82
C ALA A 5 -10.39 -22.84 -18.71
N ARG A 6 -9.13 -22.49 -18.98
CA ARG A 6 -8.39 -21.56 -18.13
C ARG A 6 -9.23 -20.28 -18.05
N GLU A 7 -9.85 -20.06 -16.90
CA GLU A 7 -10.62 -18.87 -16.61
C GLU A 7 -9.70 -17.67 -16.85
N TYR A 8 -9.94 -16.92 -17.92
CA TYR A 8 -9.13 -15.74 -18.24
C TYR A 8 -9.48 -14.65 -17.23
N ARG A 9 -8.62 -14.49 -16.22
CA ARG A 9 -8.80 -13.49 -15.16
C ARG A 9 -8.03 -12.22 -15.53
N VAL A 10 -8.74 -11.10 -15.58
CA VAL A 10 -8.15 -9.78 -15.82
C VAL A 10 -7.38 -9.36 -14.57
N LEU A 11 -6.12 -8.97 -14.73
CA LEU A 11 -5.26 -8.47 -13.66
C LEU A 11 -5.03 -6.97 -13.84
N PHE A 12 -4.66 -6.29 -12.74
CA PHE A 12 -4.25 -4.90 -12.82
C PHE A 12 -3.03 -4.77 -13.75
N PRO A 13 -3.01 -3.81 -14.70
CA PRO A 13 -1.94 -3.76 -15.69
C PRO A 13 -0.60 -3.40 -15.03
N LYS A 14 0.32 -4.38 -15.01
CA LYS A 14 1.63 -4.25 -14.35
C LYS A 14 2.45 -3.05 -14.81
N GLY A 15 2.28 -2.63 -16.07
CA GLY A 15 2.96 -1.45 -16.64
C GLY A 15 2.65 -0.13 -15.92
N TYR A 16 1.50 -0.03 -15.23
CA TYR A 16 1.16 1.17 -14.46
C TYR A 16 1.70 1.17 -13.03
N ILE A 17 2.17 0.03 -12.50
CA ILE A 17 2.67 -0.06 -11.12
C ILE A 17 3.86 0.89 -10.89
N PRO A 18 4.94 0.90 -11.71
CA PRO A 18 6.03 1.84 -11.52
C PRO A 18 5.57 3.29 -11.59
N VAL A 19 4.61 3.59 -12.48
CA VAL A 19 4.05 4.94 -12.64
C VAL A 19 3.35 5.39 -11.36
N ILE A 20 2.50 4.53 -10.78
CA ILE A 20 1.82 4.81 -9.50
C ILE A 20 2.84 5.06 -8.39
N LEU A 21 3.83 4.18 -8.25
CA LEU A 21 4.83 4.27 -7.18
C LEU A 21 5.66 5.57 -7.30
N VAL A 22 6.10 5.93 -8.51
CA VAL A 22 6.84 7.18 -8.75
C VAL A 22 5.96 8.41 -8.53
N SER A 23 4.70 8.37 -8.96
CA SER A 23 3.76 9.47 -8.73
C SER A 23 3.49 9.75 -7.25
N ILE A 24 3.55 8.73 -6.39
CA ILE A 24 3.49 8.92 -4.93
C ILE A 24 4.67 9.77 -4.44
N PHE A 25 5.89 9.52 -4.92
CA PHE A 25 7.05 10.36 -4.56
C PHE A 25 6.92 11.78 -5.11
N GLN A 26 6.53 11.93 -6.38
CA GLN A 26 6.33 13.25 -7.00
C GLN A 26 5.32 14.10 -6.24
N ALA A 27 4.16 13.52 -5.90
CA ALA A 27 3.14 14.20 -5.11
C ALA A 27 3.58 14.39 -3.63
N GLY A 28 4.36 13.45 -3.10
CA GLY A 28 4.86 13.43 -1.74
C GLY A 28 5.92 14.48 -1.43
N GLU A 29 6.70 14.91 -2.42
CA GLU A 29 7.82 15.86 -2.25
C GLU A 29 7.42 17.15 -1.50
N THR A 30 6.21 17.63 -1.77
CA THR A 30 5.64 18.85 -1.18
C THR A 30 4.54 18.57 -0.16
N LEU A 31 4.30 17.31 0.19
CA LEU A 31 3.32 16.93 1.20
C LEU A 31 3.89 17.22 2.60
N ARG A 32 3.14 17.98 3.40
CA ARG A 32 3.51 18.29 4.78
C ARG A 32 2.34 18.04 5.72
N LYS A 33 2.65 17.63 6.95
CA LYS A 33 1.69 17.63 8.05
C LYS A 33 1.37 19.06 8.46
N LYS A 34 0.11 19.32 8.78
CA LYS A 34 -0.38 20.63 9.26
C LYS A 34 -0.25 20.75 10.78
N THR A 35 -0.30 19.63 11.49
CA THR A 35 -0.16 19.57 12.95
C THR A 35 0.66 18.35 13.35
N LEU A 36 1.25 18.37 14.55
CA LEU A 36 2.07 17.26 15.06
C LEU A 36 1.30 15.93 15.14
N ASN A 37 0.01 16.00 15.47
CA ASN A 37 -0.86 14.83 15.67
C ASN A 37 -1.82 14.61 14.50
N GLU A 38 -1.53 15.17 13.32
CA GLU A 38 -2.40 14.96 12.17
C GLU A 38 -2.56 13.45 11.90
N ILE A 39 -3.77 13.01 11.57
CA ILE A 39 -4.07 11.60 11.27
C ILE A 39 -3.74 11.27 9.81
N GLU A 40 -3.38 10.02 9.53
CA GLU A 40 -2.95 9.56 8.18
C GLU A 40 -3.97 9.87 7.10
N ASN A 41 -5.27 9.68 7.35
CA ASN A 41 -6.32 9.89 6.35
C ASN A 41 -6.32 11.32 5.78
N ARG A 42 -5.91 12.33 6.56
CA ARG A 42 -5.80 13.72 6.09
C ARG A 42 -4.60 13.93 5.18
N LEU A 43 -3.48 13.25 5.44
CA LEU A 43 -2.30 13.24 4.57
C LEU A 43 -2.63 12.50 3.27
N THR A 44 -3.24 11.31 3.36
CA THR A 44 -3.68 10.50 2.22
C THR A 44 -4.60 11.26 1.29
N ARG A 45 -5.63 11.95 1.82
CA ARG A 45 -6.51 12.78 0.99
C ARG A 45 -5.74 13.87 0.24
N ARG A 46 -4.79 14.55 0.88
CA ARG A 46 -3.96 15.59 0.22
C ARG A 46 -2.99 15.01 -0.79
N LEU A 47 -2.43 13.83 -0.53
CA LEU A 47 -1.61 13.11 -1.49
C LEU A 47 -2.42 12.77 -2.74
N CYS A 48 -3.62 12.20 -2.60
CA CYS A 48 -4.49 11.89 -3.73
C CYS A 48 -4.88 13.14 -4.53
N ILE A 49 -5.17 14.27 -3.87
CA ILE A 49 -5.43 15.55 -4.55
C ILE A 49 -4.23 15.96 -5.41
N LYS A 50 -3.00 15.85 -4.90
CA LYS A 50 -1.79 16.16 -5.65
C LYS A 50 -1.55 15.17 -6.81
N MET A 51 -1.73 13.88 -6.58
CA MET A 51 -1.57 12.87 -7.63
C MET A 51 -2.61 13.04 -8.75
N ASN A 52 -3.85 13.42 -8.43
CA ASN A 52 -4.89 13.74 -9.42
C ASN A 52 -4.56 14.97 -10.31
N GLN A 53 -3.51 15.73 -9.99
CA GLN A 53 -3.01 16.80 -10.87
C GLN A 53 -2.04 16.27 -11.95
N LEU A 54 -1.51 15.06 -11.78
CA LEU A 54 -0.59 14.44 -12.73
C LEU A 54 -1.36 13.91 -13.95
N PRO A 55 -0.86 14.07 -15.19
CA PRO A 55 -1.59 13.71 -16.41
C PRO A 55 -2.14 12.29 -16.44
N ILE A 56 -1.40 11.31 -15.90
CA ILE A 56 -1.80 9.90 -15.90
C ILE A 56 -3.07 9.62 -15.05
N PHE A 57 -3.34 10.44 -14.03
CA PHE A 57 -4.54 10.34 -13.20
C PHE A 57 -5.61 11.35 -13.59
N ARG A 58 -5.21 12.53 -14.10
CA ARG A 58 -6.13 13.60 -14.48
C ARG A 58 -6.87 13.29 -15.78
N ASP A 59 -6.10 12.94 -16.81
CA ASP A 59 -6.59 12.75 -18.18
C ASP A 59 -6.33 11.31 -18.69
N GLY A 60 -5.60 10.53 -17.89
CA GLY A 60 -5.16 9.19 -18.23
C GLY A 60 -6.11 8.09 -17.75
N PRO A 61 -5.67 6.83 -17.86
CA PRO A 61 -6.52 5.67 -17.61
C PRO A 61 -6.63 5.28 -16.12
N LEU A 62 -5.87 5.94 -15.24
CA LEU A 62 -5.83 5.63 -13.81
C LEU A 62 -6.78 6.54 -13.02
N SER A 63 -7.44 5.99 -12.01
CA SER A 63 -8.30 6.77 -11.11
C SER A 63 -8.01 6.41 -9.66
N LEU A 64 -7.96 7.44 -8.80
CA LEU A 64 -7.68 7.32 -7.36
C LEU A 64 -8.96 7.39 -6.55
N HIS A 65 -9.17 6.41 -5.69
CA HIS A 65 -10.33 6.31 -4.81
C HIS A 65 -9.83 6.22 -3.35
N PRO A 66 -9.74 7.34 -2.63
CA PRO A 66 -9.29 7.34 -1.23
C PRO A 66 -10.40 6.83 -0.30
N GLN A 67 -10.04 6.03 0.70
CA GLN A 67 -10.96 5.48 1.71
C GLN A 67 -12.10 4.68 1.08
N GLN A 68 -11.77 3.78 0.14
CA GLN A 68 -12.75 2.93 -0.52
C GLN A 68 -13.23 1.84 0.45
N GLU A 69 -14.55 1.72 0.60
CA GLU A 69 -15.18 0.67 1.40
C GLU A 69 -15.00 -0.70 0.76
N LEU A 70 -14.68 -1.69 1.59
CA LEU A 70 -14.76 -3.10 1.29
C LEU A 70 -16.14 -3.58 1.75
N LEU A 71 -17.00 -3.89 0.78
CA LEU A 71 -18.33 -4.41 1.06
C LEU A 71 -18.22 -5.83 1.59
N SER A 72 -19.13 -6.19 2.50
CA SER A 72 -19.20 -7.56 2.97
C SER A 72 -19.70 -8.50 1.88
N SER A 73 -19.26 -9.75 1.96
CA SER A 73 -19.86 -10.84 1.20
C SER A 73 -21.25 -11.23 1.70
N ASP A 74 -21.61 -10.86 2.93
CA ASP A 74 -22.94 -11.01 3.50
C ASP A 74 -23.83 -9.82 3.08
N PRO A 75 -24.90 -10.02 2.30
CA PRO A 75 -25.76 -8.94 1.84
C PRO A 75 -26.61 -8.30 2.96
N ASP A 76 -26.73 -8.95 4.12
CA ASP A 76 -27.47 -8.43 5.28
C ASP A 76 -26.55 -7.64 6.24
N GLU A 77 -25.25 -7.57 5.96
CA GLU A 77 -24.31 -6.77 6.74
C GLU A 77 -24.33 -5.30 6.28
N ASP A 78 -24.75 -4.42 7.17
CA ASP A 78 -24.89 -2.98 6.91
C ASP A 78 -23.56 -2.21 7.09
N MET A 79 -22.49 -2.87 7.55
CA MET A 79 -21.19 -2.27 7.81
C MET A 79 -20.10 -2.80 6.86
N PRO A 80 -19.18 -1.95 6.38
CA PRO A 80 -18.07 -2.43 5.56
C PRO A 80 -17.10 -3.29 6.38
N GLU A 81 -16.55 -4.33 5.75
CA GLU A 81 -15.51 -5.21 6.34
C GLU A 81 -14.19 -4.46 6.56
N GLY A 82 -14.02 -3.33 5.87
CA GLY A 82 -12.88 -2.45 6.05
C GLY A 82 -12.83 -1.34 5.01
N TYR A 83 -11.71 -0.65 5.01
CA TYR A 83 -11.43 0.46 4.10
C TYR A 83 -10.04 0.28 3.51
N ILE A 84 -9.93 0.45 2.19
CA ILE A 84 -8.65 0.61 1.50
C ILE A 84 -8.27 2.09 1.55
N ASP A 85 -7.07 2.40 2.04
CA ASP A 85 -6.64 3.80 2.19
C ASP A 85 -6.58 4.54 0.85
N ILE A 86 -6.05 3.89 -0.19
CA ILE A 86 -6.12 4.33 -1.59
C ILE A 86 -6.31 3.13 -2.50
N LEU A 87 -7.39 3.12 -3.28
CA LEU A 87 -7.58 2.19 -4.38
C LEU A 87 -7.23 2.90 -5.69
N VAL A 88 -6.40 2.27 -6.53
CA VAL A 88 -6.13 2.73 -7.89
C VAL A 88 -6.79 1.77 -8.89
N SER A 89 -7.75 2.27 -9.65
CA SER A 89 -8.39 1.52 -10.74
C SER A 89 -7.79 1.90 -12.09
N CYS A 90 -7.93 1.02 -13.09
CA CYS A 90 -7.48 1.28 -14.46
C CYS A 90 -8.55 0.85 -15.48
N GLY A 91 -9.19 1.83 -16.15
CA GLY A 91 -10.20 1.58 -17.19
C GLY A 91 -11.31 0.61 -16.75
N ASN A 92 -11.73 -0.28 -17.65
CA ASN A 92 -12.88 -1.18 -17.48
C ASN A 92 -12.54 -2.51 -16.78
N GLY A 93 -11.55 -2.54 -15.89
CA GLY A 93 -11.12 -3.76 -15.20
C GLY A 93 -12.19 -4.39 -14.28
N GLY A 94 -13.25 -3.66 -13.94
CA GLY A 94 -14.26 -4.09 -12.96
C GLY A 94 -13.84 -3.80 -11.52
N SER A 95 -14.73 -4.06 -10.56
CA SER A 95 -14.56 -3.71 -9.14
C SER A 95 -13.45 -4.47 -8.43
N GLU A 96 -13.00 -5.61 -8.98
CA GLU A 96 -11.97 -6.46 -8.38
C GLU A 96 -10.57 -6.26 -8.99
N VAL A 97 -10.44 -5.39 -10.00
CA VAL A 97 -9.16 -5.17 -10.70
C VAL A 97 -8.61 -3.79 -10.32
N TYR A 98 -7.85 -3.78 -9.23
CA TYR A 98 -7.25 -2.57 -8.69
C TYR A 98 -5.89 -2.82 -8.05
N PHE A 99 -5.17 -1.72 -7.83
CA PHE A 99 -3.96 -1.69 -7.03
C PHE A 99 -4.26 -1.00 -5.69
N ALA A 100 -4.19 -1.75 -4.60
CA ALA A 100 -4.43 -1.23 -3.25
C ALA A 100 -3.17 -0.68 -2.61
N ILE A 101 -3.32 0.45 -1.93
CA ILE A 101 -2.28 1.07 -1.11
C ILE A 101 -2.85 1.28 0.28
N GLU A 102 -2.19 0.70 1.28
CA GLU A 102 -2.44 0.96 2.71
C GLU A 102 -1.47 2.00 3.22
N ALA A 103 -1.94 2.92 4.05
CA ALA A 103 -1.14 4.00 4.60
C ALA A 103 -1.07 3.92 6.11
N LYS A 104 0.12 4.11 6.70
CA LYS A 104 0.31 4.12 8.15
C LYS A 104 1.26 5.22 8.58
N ARG A 105 1.04 5.78 9.77
CA ARG A 105 1.98 6.73 10.39
C ARG A 105 3.16 6.00 11.00
N LEU A 106 4.35 6.55 10.81
CA LEU A 106 5.59 6.08 11.39
C LEU A 106 6.28 7.21 12.13
N ARG A 107 6.96 6.86 13.21
CA ARG A 107 7.80 7.78 14.00
C ARG A 107 7.06 9.04 14.45
N VAL A 108 5.89 8.84 15.06
CA VAL A 108 5.04 9.91 15.59
C VAL A 108 5.48 10.27 17.00
N ARG A 109 5.80 11.54 17.24
CA ARG A 109 6.01 12.04 18.61
C ARG A 109 4.68 12.49 19.20
N SER A 110 4.31 11.91 20.33
CA SER A 110 3.18 12.38 21.13
C SER A 110 3.43 13.80 21.66
N THR A 111 2.36 14.48 22.09
CA THR A 111 2.44 15.79 22.75
C THR A 111 3.30 15.80 24.02
N LYS A 112 3.49 14.63 24.65
CA LYS A 112 4.33 14.41 25.83
C LYS A 112 5.77 14.03 25.48
N GLY A 113 6.15 14.06 24.20
CA GLY A 113 7.51 13.77 23.71
C GLY A 113 7.84 12.29 23.50
N LYS A 114 7.00 11.35 23.97
CA LYS A 114 7.17 9.91 23.71
C LYS A 114 7.06 9.63 22.21
N MET A 115 8.04 8.90 21.67
CA MET A 115 8.06 8.43 20.29
C MET A 115 7.26 7.13 20.15
N ASP A 116 6.37 7.09 19.18
CA ASP A 116 5.75 5.88 18.67
C ASP A 116 6.36 5.55 17.30
N ALA A 117 6.98 4.38 17.19
CA ALA A 117 7.60 3.95 15.94
C ALA A 117 6.56 3.67 14.85
N GLY A 118 5.35 3.21 15.21
CA GLY A 118 4.31 2.81 14.25
C GLY A 118 4.56 1.47 13.55
N ASN A 119 5.62 0.73 13.91
CA ASN A 119 5.99 -0.52 13.23
C ASN A 119 4.93 -1.62 13.37
N ASP A 120 4.30 -1.71 14.54
CA ASP A 120 3.26 -2.71 14.81
C ASP A 120 2.02 -2.47 13.93
N ASP A 121 1.52 -1.24 13.91
CA ASP A 121 0.39 -0.85 13.05
C ASP A 121 0.72 -1.07 11.57
N TYR A 122 1.94 -0.74 11.15
CA TYR A 122 2.38 -0.94 9.77
C TYR A 122 2.36 -2.41 9.36
N VAL A 123 2.91 -3.30 10.20
CA VAL A 123 3.08 -4.72 9.85
C VAL A 123 1.84 -5.54 10.18
N ASN A 124 1.38 -5.51 11.43
CA ASN A 124 0.30 -6.39 11.89
C ASN A 124 -1.09 -5.90 11.47
N LYS A 125 -1.27 -4.60 11.20
CA LYS A 125 -2.57 -4.05 10.77
C LYS A 125 -2.59 -3.57 9.32
N GLY A 126 -1.45 -3.21 8.73
CA GLY A 126 -1.34 -2.81 7.33
C GLY A 126 -0.98 -3.99 6.42
N MET A 127 0.25 -4.49 6.53
CA MET A 127 0.74 -5.58 5.67
C MET A 127 -0.15 -6.82 5.78
N MET A 128 -0.62 -7.15 6.98
CA MET A 128 -1.41 -8.35 7.22
C MET A 128 -2.73 -8.36 6.44
N ARG A 129 -3.33 -7.20 6.11
CA ARG A 129 -4.55 -7.13 5.29
C ARG A 129 -4.36 -7.75 3.90
N PHE A 130 -3.17 -7.59 3.32
CA PHE A 130 -2.81 -8.24 2.06
C PHE A 130 -2.58 -9.74 2.21
N VAL A 131 -2.00 -10.17 3.34
CA VAL A 131 -1.61 -11.57 3.60
C VAL A 131 -2.82 -12.44 3.96
N THR A 132 -3.80 -11.90 4.69
CA THR A 132 -5.04 -12.60 5.06
C THR A 132 -6.09 -12.57 3.95
N GLY A 133 -5.85 -11.83 2.87
CA GLY A 133 -6.74 -11.81 1.70
C GLY A 133 -7.98 -10.92 1.88
N GLN A 134 -7.89 -9.84 2.67
CA GLN A 134 -8.98 -8.85 2.81
C GLN A 134 -9.25 -8.06 1.53
N TYR A 135 -8.33 -8.10 0.57
CA TYR A 135 -8.50 -7.46 -0.74
C TYR A 135 -8.75 -8.49 -1.84
N ALA A 136 -9.02 -7.98 -3.05
CA ALA A 136 -9.37 -8.78 -4.21
C ALA A 136 -8.49 -10.05 -4.35
N PRO A 137 -9.11 -11.23 -4.51
CA PRO A 137 -8.42 -12.52 -4.40
C PRO A 137 -7.31 -12.71 -5.43
N PHE A 138 -7.39 -12.01 -6.56
CA PHE A 138 -6.46 -12.14 -7.69
C PHE A 138 -5.33 -11.11 -7.70
N MET A 139 -5.19 -10.31 -6.63
CA MET A 139 -4.44 -9.06 -6.72
C MET A 139 -2.97 -9.14 -7.15
N MET A 140 -2.14 -10.13 -6.91
CA MET A 140 -0.68 -10.17 -7.26
C MET A 140 0.26 -9.07 -6.68
N THR A 141 -0.13 -7.80 -6.59
CA THR A 141 0.70 -6.72 -6.02
C THR A 141 -0.10 -5.62 -5.32
N GLY A 142 0.47 -5.03 -4.28
CA GLY A 142 -0.07 -3.83 -3.61
C GLY A 142 1.05 -2.97 -3.05
N ALA A 143 0.73 -1.92 -2.29
CA ALA A 143 1.74 -1.14 -1.59
C ALA A 143 1.37 -0.76 -0.15
N MET A 144 2.39 -0.58 0.66
CA MET A 144 2.35 0.10 1.95
C MET A 144 3.02 1.47 1.83
N LEU A 145 2.36 2.49 2.33
CA LEU A 145 2.83 3.86 2.41
C LEU A 145 3.04 4.26 3.87
N GLY A 146 4.29 4.48 4.26
CA GLY A 146 4.66 5.00 5.56
C GLY A 146 4.83 6.51 5.54
N TYR A 147 3.97 7.25 6.22
CA TYR A 147 4.22 8.67 6.49
C TYR A 147 5.15 8.80 7.70
N VAL A 148 6.37 9.29 7.48
CA VAL A 148 7.43 9.39 8.48
C VAL A 148 7.41 10.79 9.10
N TYR A 149 6.88 10.91 10.32
CA TYR A 149 6.49 12.20 10.91
C TYR A 149 7.65 13.06 11.38
N ASP A 150 8.80 12.45 11.70
CA ASP A 150 10.03 13.16 12.04
C ASP A 150 11.00 13.28 10.85
N GLY A 151 10.60 12.81 9.66
CA GLY A 151 11.41 12.83 8.44
C GLY A 151 12.56 11.82 8.42
N ASP A 152 12.76 11.04 9.48
CA ASP A 152 13.86 10.07 9.57
C ASP A 152 13.51 8.74 8.89
N ILE A 153 13.51 8.80 7.55
CA ILE A 153 13.14 7.67 6.68
C ILE A 153 14.05 6.46 6.90
N LYS A 154 15.35 6.69 7.17
CA LYS A 154 16.31 5.60 7.39
C LYS A 154 15.94 4.78 8.61
N ASN A 155 15.67 5.43 9.74
CA ASN A 155 15.26 4.72 10.95
C ASN A 155 13.85 4.13 10.83
N ALA A 156 12.94 4.76 10.09
CA ALA A 156 11.62 4.17 9.81
C ALA A 156 11.77 2.86 9.01
N CYS A 157 12.54 2.88 7.91
CA CYS A 157 12.80 1.70 7.09
C CYS A 157 13.52 0.60 7.87
N SER A 158 14.54 0.94 8.68
CA SER A 158 15.23 -0.03 9.53
C SER A 158 14.29 -0.65 10.57
N GLY A 159 13.40 0.14 11.17
CA GLY A 159 12.41 -0.33 12.14
C GLY A 159 11.41 -1.31 11.52
N ILE A 160 10.89 -0.99 10.33
CA ILE A 160 10.01 -1.90 9.58
C ILE A 160 10.75 -3.17 9.16
N SER A 161 11.97 -3.06 8.65
CA SER A 161 12.77 -4.22 8.25
C SER A 161 12.98 -5.20 9.41
N GLY A 162 13.35 -4.69 10.59
CA GLY A 162 13.50 -5.54 11.79
C GLY A 162 12.19 -6.17 12.26
N TYR A 163 11.06 -5.47 12.12
CA TYR A 163 9.76 -6.01 12.50
C TYR A 163 9.21 -7.03 11.47
N VAL A 164 9.51 -6.82 10.18
CA VAL A 164 9.21 -7.81 9.13
C VAL A 164 10.00 -9.08 9.37
N ASP A 165 11.30 -9.00 9.70
CA ASP A 165 12.12 -10.17 10.02
C ASP A 165 11.56 -10.96 11.22
N SER A 166 11.12 -10.25 12.28
CA SER A 166 10.51 -10.91 13.44
C SER A 166 9.13 -11.53 13.14
N LYS A 167 8.43 -11.05 12.10
CA LYS A 167 7.10 -11.50 11.68
C LYS A 167 7.05 -12.31 10.39
N LYS A 168 8.21 -12.68 9.83
CA LYS A 168 8.31 -13.27 8.48
C LYS A 168 7.47 -14.52 8.27
N ARG A 169 7.30 -15.36 9.28
CA ARG A 169 6.45 -16.57 9.22
C ARG A 169 4.97 -16.22 9.11
N GLU A 170 4.49 -15.32 9.97
CA GLU A 170 3.10 -14.85 9.97
C GLU A 170 2.78 -14.12 8.65
N LEU A 171 3.72 -13.33 8.17
CA LEU A 171 3.64 -12.61 6.89
C LEU A 171 3.85 -13.51 5.67
N LYS A 172 4.20 -14.78 5.84
CA LYS A 172 4.50 -15.74 4.76
C LYS A 172 5.56 -15.22 3.78
N ILE A 173 6.58 -14.54 4.31
CA ILE A 173 7.63 -13.91 3.48
C ILE A 173 8.46 -15.01 2.80
N MET A 174 8.68 -14.83 1.50
CA MET A 174 9.53 -15.66 0.66
C MET A 174 10.98 -15.15 0.67
N PRO A 175 11.95 -15.98 0.23
CA PRO A 175 13.31 -15.53 -0.02
C PRO A 175 13.34 -14.21 -0.83
N PRO A 176 14.15 -13.22 -0.42
CA PRO A 176 15.25 -13.33 0.55
C PRO A 176 14.87 -13.07 2.03
N GLU A 177 13.60 -13.25 2.41
CA GLU A 177 13.10 -13.14 3.80
C GLU A 177 13.26 -11.75 4.45
N LYS A 178 13.36 -10.71 3.63
CA LYS A 178 13.60 -9.34 4.11
C LYS A 178 13.03 -8.31 3.16
N LEU A 179 12.92 -7.09 3.68
CA LEU A 179 12.68 -5.90 2.89
C LEU A 179 13.88 -5.64 1.97
N ILE A 180 13.68 -5.65 0.65
CA ILE A 180 14.75 -5.41 -0.33
C ILE A 180 14.46 -4.18 -1.17
N LYS A 181 15.49 -3.51 -1.68
CA LYS A 181 15.31 -2.40 -2.60
C LYS A 181 14.70 -2.93 -3.90
N SER A 182 13.61 -2.33 -4.33
CA SER A 182 12.90 -2.69 -5.55
C SER A 182 13.63 -2.14 -6.77
N SER A 183 13.53 -2.85 -7.91
CA SER A 183 14.01 -2.36 -9.19
C SER A 183 13.03 -1.41 -9.90
N MET A 184 11.86 -1.12 -9.31
CA MET A 184 10.80 -0.31 -9.93
C MET A 184 11.19 1.15 -10.17
N SER A 185 12.16 1.68 -9.42
CA SER A 185 12.73 3.01 -9.66
C SER A 185 14.18 3.04 -9.23
N ARG A 186 15.04 3.67 -10.02
CA ARG A 186 16.45 3.90 -9.66
C ARG A 186 16.61 5.08 -8.70
N ASP A 187 15.78 6.10 -8.89
CA ASP A 187 15.91 7.40 -8.24
C ASP A 187 15.12 7.49 -6.93
N ASN A 188 14.14 6.60 -6.72
CA ASN A 188 13.32 6.57 -5.52
C ASN A 188 13.62 5.34 -4.68
N ASP A 189 13.66 5.52 -3.36
CA ASP A 189 13.83 4.43 -2.40
C ASP A 189 12.51 3.67 -2.20
N ILE A 190 12.18 2.85 -3.20
CA ILE A 190 11.11 1.86 -3.13
C ILE A 190 11.71 0.55 -2.63
N TYR A 191 11.07 -0.06 -1.65
CA TYR A 191 11.40 -1.40 -1.20
C TYR A 191 10.28 -2.38 -1.54
N GLU A 192 10.54 -3.67 -1.46
CA GLU A 192 9.54 -4.70 -1.67
C GLU A 192 9.76 -5.89 -0.75
N THR A 193 8.66 -6.58 -0.45
CA THR A 193 8.65 -7.92 0.14
C THR A 193 7.82 -8.85 -0.76
N ARG A 194 8.15 -10.15 -0.72
CA ARG A 194 7.44 -11.18 -1.48
C ARG A 194 6.80 -12.15 -0.52
N HIS A 195 5.56 -12.53 -0.78
CA HIS A 195 4.75 -13.36 0.10
C HIS A 195 4.22 -14.58 -0.65
N ASP A 196 4.25 -15.73 -0.01
CA ASP A 196 3.62 -16.95 -0.51
C ASP A 196 2.19 -17.06 0.03
N LEU A 197 1.20 -16.69 -0.78
CA LEU A 197 -0.21 -16.71 -0.41
C LEU A 197 -0.92 -17.95 -0.96
N GLN A 198 -0.29 -19.13 -0.78
CA GLN A 198 -0.75 -20.46 -1.21
C GLN A 198 -0.89 -20.63 -2.72
N ASN A 199 -1.82 -19.89 -3.33
CA ASN A 199 -2.15 -20.00 -4.76
C ASN A 199 -1.50 -18.90 -5.61
N ARG A 200 -0.77 -17.96 -4.97
CA ARG A 200 -0.07 -16.88 -5.67
C ARG A 200 1.11 -16.35 -4.87
N VAL A 201 2.13 -15.93 -5.59
CA VAL A 201 3.17 -15.05 -5.05
C VAL A 201 2.65 -13.62 -5.10
N PHE A 202 2.67 -12.93 -3.96
CA PHE A 202 2.27 -11.53 -3.84
C PHE A 202 3.48 -10.64 -3.59
N THR A 203 3.59 -9.52 -4.30
CA THR A 203 4.64 -8.52 -4.05
C THR A 203 4.03 -7.29 -3.41
N LEU A 204 4.51 -6.94 -2.22
CA LEU A 204 4.11 -5.73 -1.52
C LEU A 204 5.22 -4.70 -1.64
N TYR A 205 4.94 -3.57 -2.28
CA TYR A 205 5.89 -2.44 -2.35
C TYR A 205 5.79 -1.60 -1.08
N HIS A 206 6.91 -1.01 -0.67
CA HIS A 206 7.01 -0.20 0.53
C HIS A 206 7.59 1.16 0.16
N ILE A 207 6.83 2.20 0.45
CA ILE A 207 7.19 3.60 0.21
C ILE A 207 7.22 4.33 1.54
N PHE A 208 8.22 5.18 1.74
CA PHE A 208 8.36 5.99 2.95
C PHE A 208 8.47 7.46 2.55
N LEU A 209 7.54 8.30 3.02
CA LEU A 209 7.53 9.74 2.75
C LEU A 209 7.69 10.52 4.05
N GLY A 210 8.69 11.40 4.11
CA GLY A 210 8.79 12.39 5.19
C GLY A 210 7.71 13.46 5.06
N VAL A 211 7.00 13.77 6.15
CA VAL A 211 5.87 14.73 6.16
C VAL A 211 5.97 15.78 7.26
#